data_AF-A0A915V2L0-F1
#
_entry.id   AF-A0A915V2L0-F1
#
_cell.length_a   1.000
_cell.length_b   1.000
_cell.length_c   1.000
_cell.angle_alpha   90.00
_cell.angle_beta   90.00
_cell.angle_gamma   90.00
#
_symmetry.space_group_name_H-M   'P 1'
#
loop_
_entity.id
_entity.type
_entity.pdbx_description
1 polymer ?
#
loop_
_entity_poly.entity_id
_entity_poly.type
_entity_poly.pdbx_seq_one_letter_code
_entity_poly.pdbx_strand_id
1 'polypeptide(L)'
;MMLVNYHETSAGPYHELLFIPGRLRLMGRRLFSISKIYVSSEASVRGGIENWGIPKEYAAFVREQHADSSTSYRVLCQGRVLFSATLAPFGPRFPISSALVPLAVAQARNGDLLITRPTARGAARLCRVREIWADATRRLGGNPRTRTRLA
;
A
#
# COMPACT_ATOMS: atom_id res chain seq x y z
N MET A 1 -5.90 3.45 1.82
CA MET A 1 -4.52 2.96 2.09
C MET A 1 -4.61 1.61 2.77
N MET A 2 -3.58 0.77 2.66
CA MET A 2 -3.51 -0.50 3.37
C MET A 2 -2.09 -0.70 3.91
N LEU A 3 -1.98 -0.97 5.21
CA LEU A 3 -0.75 -1.29 5.91
C LEU A 3 -0.82 -2.77 6.30
N VAL A 4 0.15 -3.56 5.85
CA VAL A 4 0.13 -5.01 5.96
C VAL A 4 1.41 -5.46 6.65
N ASN A 5 1.28 -6.42 7.57
CA ASN A 5 2.39 -7.15 8.14
C ASN A 5 2.33 -8.60 7.63
N TYR A 6 3.21 -8.95 6.72
CA TYR A 6 3.32 -10.31 6.20
C TYR A 6 4.21 -11.14 7.13
N HIS A 7 3.66 -12.23 7.66
CA HIS A 7 4.37 -13.15 8.53
C HIS A 7 5.03 -14.30 7.76
N GLU A 8 4.37 -14.84 6.74
CA GLU A 8 4.84 -15.99 5.97
C GLU A 8 4.73 -15.71 4.47
N THR A 9 5.87 -15.57 3.79
CA THR A 9 5.95 -15.41 2.33
C THR A 9 7.24 -16.03 1.80
N SER A 10 7.32 -16.28 0.49
CA SER A 10 8.55 -16.73 -0.18
C SER A 10 9.72 -15.75 -0.06
N ALA A 11 9.44 -14.47 0.21
CA ALA A 11 10.45 -13.43 0.43
C ALA A 11 10.77 -13.20 1.92
N GLY A 12 10.28 -14.07 2.82
CA GLY A 12 10.35 -13.89 4.27
C GLY A 12 9.28 -12.94 4.82
N PRO A 13 9.27 -12.66 6.14
CA PRO A 13 8.37 -11.68 6.73
C PRO A 13 8.74 -10.25 6.34
N TYR A 14 7.74 -9.40 6.06
CA TYR A 14 7.96 -7.99 5.74
C TYR A 14 6.70 -7.14 5.94
N HIS A 15 6.88 -5.83 6.02
CA HIS A 15 5.79 -4.86 6.06
C HIS A 15 5.56 -4.24 4.68
N GLU A 16 4.30 -3.98 4.35
CA GLU A 16 3.91 -3.32 3.11
C GLU A 16 2.93 -2.18 3.39
N LEU A 17 3.15 -1.02 2.76
CA LEU A 17 2.21 0.09 2.72
C LEU A 17 1.85 0.36 1.26
N LEU A 18 0.57 0.23 0.92
CA LEU A 18 0.06 0.53 -0.41
C LEU A 18 -0.95 1.67 -0.43
N PHE A 19 -0.89 2.43 -1.52
CA PHE A 19 -1.73 3.59 -1.79
C PHE A 19 -2.66 3.29 -2.96
N ILE A 20 -3.95 3.34 -2.69
CA ILE A 20 -5.02 3.20 -3.68
C ILE A 20 -5.80 4.52 -3.64
N PRO A 21 -5.60 5.43 -4.61
CA PRO A 21 -6.26 6.73 -4.60
C PRO A 21 -7.76 6.63 -4.88
N GLY A 22 -8.23 5.49 -5.39
CA GLY A 22 -9.63 5.23 -5.68
C GLY A 22 -9.80 4.38 -6.93
N ARG A 23 -10.98 4.47 -7.54
CA ARG A 23 -11.28 3.83 -8.82
C ARG A 23 -10.88 4.76 -9.96
N LEU A 24 -9.94 4.33 -10.78
CA LEU A 24 -9.50 5.07 -11.97
C LEU A 24 -10.16 4.48 -13.22
N ARG A 25 -10.38 5.32 -14.24
CA ARG A 25 -10.82 4.84 -15.56
C ARG A 25 -9.61 4.30 -16.31
N LEU A 26 -9.53 2.99 -16.42
CA LEU A 26 -8.47 2.25 -17.12
C LEU A 26 -9.12 1.46 -18.26
N MET A 27 -8.74 1.78 -19.50
CA MET A 27 -9.26 1.12 -20.72
C MET A 27 -10.80 0.96 -20.71
N GLY A 28 -11.50 2.06 -20.43
CA GLY A 28 -12.97 2.10 -20.39
C GLY A 28 -13.63 1.60 -19.09
N ARG A 29 -12.90 0.92 -18.19
CA ARG A 29 -13.45 0.34 -16.94
C ARG A 29 -13.03 1.17 -15.72
N ARG A 30 -13.89 1.25 -14.69
CA ARG A 30 -13.57 1.88 -13.40
C ARG A 30 -13.11 0.82 -12.40
N LEU A 31 -11.81 0.75 -12.14
CA LEU A 31 -11.19 -0.27 -11.28
C LEU A 31 -10.27 0.39 -10.26
N PHE A 32 -10.09 -0.23 -9.09
CA PHE A 32 -9.07 0.23 -8.15
C PHE A 32 -7.69 0.03 -8.76
N SER A 33 -6.80 1.00 -8.58
CA SER A 33 -5.43 0.92 -9.04
C SER A 33 -4.50 1.34 -7.92
N ILE A 34 -3.41 0.60 -7.73
CA ILE A 34 -2.39 0.94 -6.74
C ILE A 34 -1.44 1.93 -7.40
N SER A 35 -1.30 3.12 -6.83
CA SER A 35 -0.40 4.16 -7.34
C SER A 35 1.01 4.09 -6.73
N LYS A 36 1.13 3.52 -5.53
CA LYS A 36 2.41 3.42 -4.82
C LYS A 36 2.42 2.26 -3.83
N ILE A 37 3.58 1.62 -3.70
CA ILE A 37 3.84 0.59 -2.69
C ILE A 37 5.20 0.85 -2.06
N TYR A 38 5.27 0.78 -0.73
CA TYR A 38 6.51 0.73 0.04
C TYR A 38 6.61 -0.58 0.79
N VAL A 39 7.81 -1.15 0.86
CA VAL A 39 8.06 -2.43 1.55
C VAL A 39 9.33 -2.38 2.40
N SER A 40 9.36 -3.18 3.46
CA SER A 40 10.54 -3.31 4.34
C SER A 40 11.53 -4.41 3.92
N SER A 41 11.40 -4.98 2.73
CA SER A 41 12.26 -6.07 2.24
C SER A 41 12.69 -5.82 0.80
N GLU A 42 14.00 -5.78 0.56
CA GLU A 42 14.57 -5.65 -0.79
C GLU A 42 14.26 -6.86 -1.68
N ALA A 43 14.09 -8.05 -1.10
CA ALA A 43 13.66 -9.23 -1.84
C ALA A 43 12.24 -9.04 -2.40
N SER A 44 11.34 -8.41 -1.61
CA SER A 44 9.99 -8.04 -2.07
C SER A 44 10.01 -6.94 -3.13
N VAL A 45 10.95 -5.97 -3.03
CA VAL A 45 11.14 -4.93 -4.07
C VAL A 45 11.45 -5.58 -5.43
N ARG A 46 12.47 -6.44 -5.47
CA ARG A 46 12.92 -7.10 -6.70
C ARG A 46 11.82 -7.97 -7.32
N GLY A 47 11.17 -8.81 -6.51
CA GLY A 47 10.07 -9.66 -6.99
C GLY A 47 8.79 -8.90 -7.37
N GLY A 48 8.57 -7.70 -6.87
CA GLY A 48 7.36 -6.91 -7.13
C GLY A 48 7.30 -6.32 -8.55
N ILE A 49 8.43 -5.84 -9.06
CA ILE A 49 8.51 -5.20 -10.38
C ILE A 49 8.31 -6.24 -11.49
N GLU A 50 8.97 -7.38 -11.38
CA GLU A 50 8.92 -8.46 -12.38
C GLU A 50 7.51 -9.06 -12.49
N ASN A 51 6.87 -9.32 -11.35
CA ASN A 51 5.59 -10.03 -11.29
C ASN A 51 4.35 -9.13 -11.46
N TRP A 52 4.42 -7.84 -11.07
CA TRP A 52 3.21 -6.99 -10.96
C TRP A 52 3.28 -5.69 -11.73
N GLY A 53 4.46 -5.30 -12.23
CA GLY A 53 4.65 -4.03 -12.94
C GLY A 53 4.47 -2.78 -12.07
N ILE A 54 4.42 -2.94 -10.74
CA ILE A 54 4.28 -1.82 -9.79
C ILE A 54 5.67 -1.50 -9.22
N PRO A 55 6.15 -0.25 -9.30
CA PRO A 55 7.44 0.14 -8.73
C PRO A 55 7.32 0.18 -7.19
N LYS A 56 7.58 -0.96 -6.54
CA LYS A 56 7.76 -1.04 -5.09
C LYS A 56 9.03 -0.27 -4.70
N GLU A 57 8.96 0.49 -3.61
CA GLU A 57 10.13 1.16 -3.04
C GLU A 57 10.45 0.62 -1.67
N TYR A 58 11.75 0.56 -1.36
CA TYR A 58 12.18 0.21 0.00
C TYR A 58 11.86 1.37 0.96
N ALA A 59 11.33 1.02 2.14
CA ALA A 59 11.10 1.94 3.24
C ALA A 59 11.31 1.23 4.59
N ALA A 60 11.74 1.99 5.59
CA ALA A 60 11.80 1.53 6.98
C ALA A 60 10.42 1.64 7.62
N PHE A 61 10.03 0.60 8.38
CA PHE A 61 8.77 0.55 9.11
C PHE A 61 9.09 0.47 10.60
N VAL A 62 8.56 1.42 11.36
CA VAL A 62 8.67 1.45 12.81
C VAL A 62 7.28 1.21 13.39
N ARG A 63 7.21 0.28 14.34
CA ARG A 63 5.99 -0.07 15.08
C ARG A 63 6.27 0.06 16.57
N GLU A 64 5.47 0.87 17.24
CA GLU A 64 5.54 1.07 18.70
C GLU A 64 4.18 0.74 19.30
N GLN A 65 4.17 -0.11 20.31
CA GLN A 65 2.97 -0.45 21.07
C GLN A 65 2.95 0.36 22.36
N HIS A 66 1.78 0.93 22.68
CA HIS A 66 1.60 1.80 23.84
C HIS A 66 0.85 1.09 24.97
N ALA A 67 0.94 1.65 26.18
CA ALA A 67 0.29 1.12 27.38
C ALA A 67 -1.25 1.08 27.27
N ASP A 68 -1.84 2.00 26.49
CA ASP A 68 -3.29 2.07 26.24
C ASP A 68 -3.78 1.08 25.16
N SER A 69 -2.96 0.10 24.78
CA SER A 69 -3.18 -0.85 23.69
C SER A 69 -3.22 -0.26 22.29
N SER A 70 -2.97 1.04 22.13
CA SER A 70 -2.78 1.62 20.80
C SER A 70 -1.43 1.22 20.19
N THR A 71 -1.33 1.33 18.87
CA THR A 71 -0.09 1.06 18.15
C THR A 71 0.19 2.20 17.18
N SER A 72 1.37 2.79 17.27
CA SER A 72 1.87 3.75 16.31
C SER A 72 2.70 3.06 15.24
N TYR A 73 2.47 3.46 14.00
CA TYR A 73 3.22 3.05 12.82
C TYR A 73 3.86 4.29 12.19
N ARG A 74 5.13 4.20 11.84
CA ARG A 74 5.83 5.21 11.04
C ARG A 74 6.51 4.52 9.86
N VAL A 75 6.34 5.08 8.67
CA VAL A 75 7.01 4.61 7.45
C VAL A 75 7.94 5.70 6.95
N LEU A 76 9.22 5.36 6.83
CA LEU A 76 10.27 6.28 6.45
C LEU A 76 10.92 5.83 5.16
N CYS A 77 11.09 6.74 4.20
CA CYS A 77 11.87 6.49 3.00
C CYS A 77 12.97 7.54 2.91
N GLN A 78 14.21 7.09 2.71
CA GLN A 78 15.38 7.98 2.59
C GLN A 78 15.49 8.98 3.77
N GLY A 79 15.23 8.51 5.00
CA GLY A 79 15.31 9.32 6.22
C GLY A 79 14.13 10.28 6.47
N ARG A 80 13.10 10.31 5.60
CA ARG A 80 11.92 11.16 5.76
C ARG A 80 10.68 10.34 6.08
N VAL A 81 9.84 10.82 6.99
CA VAL A 81 8.55 10.20 7.30
C VAL A 81 7.60 10.44 6.12
N LEU A 82 7.08 9.35 5.55
CA LEU A 82 6.09 9.39 4.47
C LEU A 82 4.67 9.14 4.99
N PHE A 83 4.55 8.40 6.08
CA PHE A 83 3.28 8.05 6.68
C PHE A 83 3.45 7.83 8.18
N SER A 84 2.50 8.34 8.97
CA SER A 84 2.31 7.93 10.35
C SER A 84 0.84 7.65 10.63
N ALA A 85 0.59 6.71 11.53
CA ALA A 85 -0.74 6.50 12.08
C ALA A 85 -0.66 5.91 13.48
N THR A 86 -1.55 6.35 14.36
CA THR A 86 -1.77 5.75 15.68
C THR A 86 -3.15 5.14 15.72
N LEU A 87 -3.20 3.81 15.87
CA LEU A 87 -4.41 3.00 15.75
C LEU A 87 -4.74 2.34 17.10
N ALA A 88 -5.97 2.52 17.57
CA ALA A 88 -6.46 1.91 18.80
C ALA A 88 -7.54 0.87 18.47
N PRO A 89 -7.29 -0.45 18.61
CA PRO A 89 -8.28 -1.47 18.30
C PRO A 89 -9.48 -1.38 19.26
N PHE A 90 -10.70 -1.61 18.75
CA PHE A 90 -11.92 -1.63 19.56
C PHE A 90 -12.92 -2.68 19.07
N GLY A 91 -13.85 -3.07 19.95
CA GLY A 91 -14.90 -4.05 19.63
C GLY A 91 -14.36 -5.49 19.48
N PRO A 92 -15.24 -6.44 19.08
CA PRO A 92 -14.88 -7.85 18.89
C PRO A 92 -14.10 -8.09 17.60
N ARG A 93 -13.42 -9.24 17.53
CA ARG A 93 -12.86 -9.78 16.28
C ARG A 93 -13.96 -10.51 15.52
N PHE A 94 -14.01 -10.35 14.20
CA PHE A 94 -14.98 -10.98 13.32
C PHE A 94 -14.29 -11.60 12.11
N PRO A 95 -14.79 -12.72 11.56
CA PRO A 95 -14.18 -13.36 10.40
C PRO A 95 -14.30 -12.47 9.15
N ILE A 96 -13.24 -12.41 8.35
CA ILE A 96 -13.23 -11.80 7.04
C ILE A 96 -12.79 -12.80 5.98
N SER A 97 -13.37 -12.68 4.80
CA SER A 97 -12.92 -13.38 3.61
C SER A 97 -12.96 -12.44 2.42
N SER A 98 -12.12 -12.71 1.42
CA SER A 98 -12.09 -12.01 0.14
C SER A 98 -13.39 -12.15 -0.66
N ALA A 99 -14.27 -13.07 -0.28
CA ALA A 99 -15.63 -13.14 -0.83
C ALA A 99 -16.49 -11.95 -0.39
N LEU A 100 -16.25 -11.40 0.81
CA LEU A 100 -16.97 -10.25 1.34
C LEU A 100 -16.44 -8.91 0.82
N VAL A 101 -15.19 -8.87 0.37
CA VAL A 101 -14.55 -7.67 -0.20
C VAL A 101 -13.74 -8.06 -1.45
N PRO A 102 -14.38 -8.31 -2.60
CA PRO A 102 -13.67 -8.62 -3.84
C PRO A 102 -12.99 -7.37 -4.39
N LEU A 103 -11.80 -7.07 -3.89
CA LEU A 103 -10.99 -5.94 -4.33
C LEU A 103 -10.26 -6.31 -5.63
N ALA A 104 -10.85 -6.03 -6.78
CA ALA A 104 -10.13 -6.13 -8.06
C ALA A 104 -9.19 -4.92 -8.20
N VAL A 105 -7.89 -5.21 -8.23
CA VAL A 105 -6.83 -4.22 -8.49
C VAL A 105 -6.40 -4.35 -9.94
N ALA A 106 -6.35 -3.22 -10.65
CA ALA A 106 -5.95 -3.17 -12.04
C ALA A 106 -4.71 -2.29 -12.23
N GLN A 107 -3.81 -2.75 -13.10
CA GLN A 107 -2.56 -2.08 -13.46
C GLN A 107 -2.41 -2.07 -14.98
N ALA A 108 -2.06 -0.92 -15.54
CA ALA A 108 -1.73 -0.81 -16.95
C ALA A 108 -0.24 -1.14 -17.15
N ARG A 109 0.08 -2.08 -18.04
CA ARG A 109 1.46 -2.47 -18.38
C ARG A 109 1.57 -2.72 -19.88
N ASN A 110 2.45 -2.00 -20.57
CA ASN A 110 2.72 -2.17 -22.01
C ASN A 110 1.48 -2.13 -22.93
N GLY A 111 0.45 -1.37 -22.55
CA GLY A 111 -0.81 -1.31 -23.29
C GLY A 111 -1.87 -2.32 -22.83
N ASP A 112 -1.51 -3.30 -21.99
CA ASP A 112 -2.44 -4.28 -21.43
C ASP A 112 -2.92 -3.89 -20.02
N LEU A 113 -4.09 -4.41 -19.65
CA LEU A 113 -4.68 -4.26 -18.32
C LEU A 113 -4.54 -5.54 -17.52
N LEU A 114 -3.60 -5.58 -16.58
CA LEU A 114 -3.44 -6.67 -15.63
C LEU A 114 -4.43 -6.49 -14.47
N ILE A 115 -5.34 -7.44 -14.29
CA ILE A 115 -6.33 -7.43 -13.22
C ILE A 115 -6.02 -8.55 -12.25
N THR A 116 -5.80 -8.20 -10.99
CA THR A 116 -5.60 -9.16 -9.91
C THR A 116 -6.74 -9.09 -8.90
N ARG A 117 -7.17 -10.27 -8.48
CA ARG A 117 -8.15 -10.47 -7.41
C ARG A 117 -7.48 -11.20 -6.26
N PRO A 118 -6.87 -10.48 -5.29
CA PRO A 118 -6.30 -11.11 -4.13
C PRO A 118 -7.39 -11.85 -3.36
N THR A 119 -7.07 -13.06 -2.93
CA THR A 119 -7.89 -13.85 -2.03
C THR A 119 -7.29 -13.83 -0.63
N ALA A 120 -8.13 -13.74 0.39
CA ALA A 120 -7.72 -13.66 1.79
C ALA A 120 -8.81 -14.27 2.68
N ARG A 121 -8.40 -14.90 3.77
CA ARG A 121 -9.30 -15.32 4.85
C ARG A 121 -8.61 -14.99 6.18
N GLY A 122 -9.37 -14.61 7.19
CA GLY A 122 -8.81 -14.30 8.50
C GLY A 122 -9.84 -13.72 9.44
N ALA A 123 -9.36 -13.03 10.47
CA ALA A 123 -10.18 -12.25 11.40
C ALA A 123 -9.80 -10.78 11.30
N ALA A 124 -10.80 -9.91 11.26
CA ALA A 124 -10.63 -8.47 11.35
C ALA A 124 -11.16 -7.94 12.69
N ARG A 125 -10.75 -6.72 13.01
CA ARG A 125 -11.22 -5.97 14.15
C ARG A 125 -11.29 -4.51 13.73
N LEU A 126 -12.26 -3.76 14.25
CA LEU A 126 -12.31 -2.32 14.03
C LEU A 126 -11.20 -1.61 14.82
N CYS A 127 -10.69 -0.52 14.26
CA CYS A 127 -9.66 0.30 14.88
C CYS A 127 -10.06 1.77 14.79
N ARG A 128 -9.88 2.49 15.89
CA ARG A 128 -10.05 3.93 15.97
C ARG A 128 -8.74 4.57 15.53
N VAL A 129 -8.82 5.48 14.58
CA VAL A 129 -7.67 6.28 14.15
C VAL A 129 -7.54 7.45 15.11
N ARG A 130 -6.50 7.47 15.94
CA ARG A 130 -6.20 8.57 16.86
C ARG A 130 -5.50 9.71 16.13
N GLU A 131 -4.57 9.33 15.27
CA GLU A 131 -3.79 10.23 14.43
C GLU A 131 -3.52 9.52 13.11
N ILE A 132 -3.53 10.27 12.02
CA ILE A 132 -3.09 9.80 10.71
C ILE A 132 -2.50 10.97 9.94
N TRP A 133 -1.35 10.73 9.33
CA TRP A 133 -0.68 11.70 8.49
C TRP A 133 0.03 10.98 7.34
N ALA A 134 0.03 11.61 6.16
CA ALA A 134 0.73 11.12 4.99
C ALA A 134 1.31 12.29 4.20
N ASP A 135 2.53 12.13 3.71
CA ASP A 135 3.17 13.13 2.86
C ASP A 135 2.53 13.15 1.45
N ALA A 136 1.97 14.29 1.07
CA ALA A 136 1.36 14.52 -0.23
C ALA A 136 2.34 15.06 -1.29
N THR A 137 3.57 15.42 -0.91
CA THR A 137 4.48 16.20 -1.76
C THR A 137 5.35 15.35 -2.69
N ARG A 138 5.49 14.04 -2.45
CA ARG A 138 6.22 13.16 -3.35
C ARG A 138 5.36 12.87 -4.58
N ARG A 139 5.59 13.63 -5.67
CA ARG A 139 4.93 13.45 -6.96
C ARG A 139 4.95 11.98 -7.37
N LEU A 140 3.77 11.45 -7.65
CA LEU A 140 3.57 10.23 -8.43
C LEU A 140 4.34 10.42 -9.74
N GLY A 141 5.22 9.48 -10.08
CA GLY A 141 6.31 9.70 -11.04
C GLY A 141 5.92 10.47 -12.31
N GLY A 142 6.59 11.59 -12.53
CA GLY A 142 6.62 12.31 -13.79
C GLY A 142 8.08 12.60 -14.15
N ASN A 143 8.54 12.02 -15.25
CA ASN A 143 9.85 12.28 -15.83
C ASN A 143 10.01 13.79 -16.09
N PRO A 144 11.05 14.48 -15.55
CA PRO A 144 11.27 15.89 -15.80
C PRO A 144 12.03 16.08 -17.13
N ARG A 145 11.45 15.64 -18.26
CA ARG A 145 11.99 15.96 -19.59
C ARG A 145 10.88 16.09 -20.64
N THR A 146 10.15 17.20 -20.55
CA THR A 146 9.58 17.87 -21.73
C THR A 146 9.53 19.36 -21.44
N ARG A 147 10.64 20.04 -21.77
CA ARG A 147 10.60 21.48 -22.04
C ARG A 147 9.83 21.65 -23.34
N THR A 148 8.56 22.00 -23.25
CA THR A 148 7.88 22.68 -24.36
C THR A 148 7.99 24.16 -24.07
N ARG A 149 8.95 24.82 -24.74
CA ARG A 149 8.87 26.27 -24.98
C ARG A 149 7.56 26.50 -25.72
N LEU A 150 6.66 27.29 -25.14
CA LEU A 150 5.68 28.02 -25.93
C LEU A 150 6.27 29.39 -26.22
N ALA A 151 5.96 29.83 -27.43
CA ALA A 151 6.55 30.92 -28.20
C ALA A 151 6.59 32.26 -27.47
#